data_AF-W1WSA7-F1
#
_entry.id   AF-W1WSA7-F1
#
_cell.length_a   1.000
_cell.length_b   1.000
_cell.length_c   1.000
_cell.angle_alpha   90.00
_cell.angle_beta   90.00
_cell.angle_gamma   90.00
#
_symmetry.space_group_name_H-M   'P 1'
#
loop_
_entity.id
_entity.type
_entity.pdbx_description
1 polymer ?
#
loop_
_entity_poly.entity_id
_entity_poly.type
_entity_poly.pdbx_seq_one_letter_code
_entity_poly.pdbx_strand_id
1 'polypeptide(L)' 'AAQPDNLLLATAPRYCQYYNQLHQLPLVALPLPFDESQQKKLEVPFTLLWHKRNSHNPKIVWLRETIKNLYASMA' A
#
# COMPACT_ATOMS: atom_id res chain seq x y z
N ALA A 1 32.33 -0.07 5.47
CA ALA A 1 31.57 -1.25 5.96
C ALA A 1 30.52 -0.75 6.95
N ALA A 2 29.29 -1.28 6.94
CA ALA A 2 28.27 -0.93 7.93
C ALA A 2 28.73 -1.38 9.32
N GLN A 3 28.50 -0.56 10.36
CA GLN A 3 28.93 -0.90 11.72
C GLN A 3 28.16 -2.13 12.23
N PRO A 4 28.83 -3.06 12.93
CA PRO A 4 28.13 -4.12 13.66
C PRO A 4 27.22 -3.45 14.69
N ASP A 5 25.96 -3.89 14.77
CA ASP A 5 24.88 -3.38 15.65
C ASP A 5 24.04 -2.19 15.16
N ASN A 6 24.17 -1.76 13.90
CA ASN A 6 23.21 -0.79 13.34
C ASN A 6 21.85 -1.45 13.03
N LEU A 7 20.89 -1.25 13.93
CA LEU A 7 19.48 -1.56 13.68
C LEU A 7 18.93 -0.58 12.62
N LEU A 8 18.68 -1.07 11.40
CA LEU A 8 18.03 -0.29 10.36
C LEU A 8 16.52 -0.41 10.49
N LEU A 9 15.85 0.75 10.61
CA LEU A 9 14.40 0.85 10.68
C LEU A 9 13.89 1.61 9.46
N ALA A 10 12.75 1.17 8.93
CA ALA A 10 12.06 1.83 7.83
C ALA A 10 10.56 1.82 8.07
N THR A 11 9.88 2.86 7.59
CA THR A 11 8.42 2.87 7.50
C THR A 11 7.99 2.31 6.15
N ALA A 12 6.94 1.50 6.15
CA ALA A 12 6.44 0.87 4.94
C ALA A 12 4.91 0.82 4.95
N PRO A 13 4.26 0.90 3.77
CA PRO A 13 2.83 0.65 3.66
C PRO A 13 2.45 -0.76 4.11
N ARG A 14 1.20 -0.93 4.55
CA ARG A 14 0.68 -2.20 5.09
C ARG A 14 0.86 -3.39 4.14
N TYR A 15 0.75 -3.18 2.82
CA TYR A 15 0.90 -4.27 1.84
C TYR A 15 2.31 -4.90 1.86
N CYS A 16 3.34 -4.20 2.35
CA CYS A 16 4.69 -4.75 2.50
C CYS A 16 4.74 -5.89 3.54
N GLN A 17 3.82 -5.92 4.51
CA GLN A 17 3.72 -7.01 5.47
C GLN A 17 3.40 -8.34 4.78
N TYR A 18 2.48 -8.32 3.81
CA TYR A 18 2.13 -9.51 3.04
C TYR A 18 3.33 -10.01 2.23
N TYR A 19 4.07 -9.11 1.59
CA TYR A 19 5.28 -9.45 0.85
C TYR A 19 6.33 -10.11 1.76
N ASN A 20 6.53 -9.55 2.95
CA ASN A 20 7.44 -10.10 3.95
C ASN A 20 7.06 -11.54 4.34
N GLN A 21 5.78 -11.81 4.57
CA GLN A 21 5.26 -13.15 4.89
C GLN A 21 5.43 -14.13 3.72
N LEU A 22 5.10 -13.68 2.50
CA LEU A 22 5.18 -14.50 1.29
C LEU A 22 6.62 -14.99 1.04
N HIS A 23 7.60 -14.12 1.26
CA HIS A 23 9.02 -14.41 1.01
C HIS A 23 9.80 -14.84 2.26
N GLN A 24 9.13 -14.96 3.41
CA GLN A 24 9.73 -15.41 4.68
C GLN A 24 10.98 -14.60 5.07
N LEU A 25 10.97 -13.29 4.82
CA LEU A 25 12.13 -12.45 5.14
C LEU A 25 12.19 -12.26 6.67
N PRO A 26 13.40 -12.14 7.26
CA PRO A 26 13.57 -11.96 8.70
C PRO A 26 13.31 -10.49 9.11
N LEU A 27 12.20 -9.90 8.65
CA LEU A 27 11.79 -8.54 8.99
C LEU A 27 10.67 -8.57 10.03
N VAL A 28 10.78 -7.72 11.04
CA VAL A 28 9.72 -7.50 12.03
C VAL A 28 8.89 -6.30 11.60
N ALA A 29 7.59 -6.52 11.34
CA ALA A 29 6.64 -5.46 11.00
C ALA A 29 5.80 -5.11 12.24
N LEU A 30 5.92 -3.88 12.72
CA LEU A 30 5.17 -3.37 13.87
C LEU A 30 4.24 -2.23 13.43
N PRO A 31 3.06 -2.07 14.07
CA PRO A 31 2.22 -0.92 13.83
C PRO A 31 2.94 0.36 14.27
N LEU A 32 2.69 1.46 13.56
CA LEU A 32 3.25 2.76 13.93
C LEU A 32 2.58 3.27 15.22
N PRO A 33 3.34 3.82 16.18
CA PRO A 33 2.83 4.24 17.48
C PRO A 33 2.16 5.62 17.41
N PHE A 34 1.11 5.74 16.60
CA PHE A 34 0.39 7.00 16.39
C PHE A 34 -1.10 6.86 16.75
N ASP A 35 -1.70 7.95 17.22
CA ASP A 35 -3.14 8.03 17.47
C ASP A 35 -3.93 8.06 16.14
N GLU A 36 -5.22 7.72 16.16
CA GLU A 36 -6.06 7.64 14.94
C GLU A 36 -6.02 8.92 14.09
N SER A 37 -5.99 10.09 14.73
CA SER A 37 -5.92 11.39 14.04
C SER A 37 -4.63 11.59 13.24
N GLN A 38 -3.52 11.02 13.72
CA GLN A 38 -2.22 11.05 13.08
C GLN A 38 -2.10 9.94 12.03
N GLN A 39 -2.65 8.75 12.31
CA GLN A 39 -2.70 7.64 11.37
C GLN A 39 -3.42 8.04 10.07
N LYS A 40 -4.55 8.75 10.16
CA LYS A 40 -5.27 9.27 8.98
C LYS A 40 -4.41 10.16 8.09
N LYS A 41 -3.45 10.90 8.64
CA LYS A 41 -2.53 11.75 7.87
C LYS A 41 -1.46 10.95 7.12
N LEU A 42 -1.22 9.70 7.54
CA LEU A 42 -0.26 8.79 6.93
C LEU A 42 -0.92 7.85 5.90
N GLU A 43 -2.24 7.96 5.69
CA GLU A 43 -2.92 7.22 4.64
C GLU A 43 -2.37 7.64 3.27
N VAL A 44 -1.87 6.66 2.52
CA VAL A 44 -1.33 6.88 1.18
C VAL A 44 -2.43 6.60 0.16
N PRO A 45 -2.93 7.61 -0.58
CA PRO A 45 -3.97 7.39 -1.57
C PRO A 45 -3.39 6.67 -2.79
N PHE A 46 -4.06 5.59 -3.22
CA PHE A 46 -3.79 4.98 -4.52
C PHE A 46 -4.48 5.78 -5.61
N THR A 47 -3.70 6.33 -6.54
CA THR A 47 -4.24 7.12 -7.65
C THR A 47 -4.13 6.34 -8.95
N LEU A 48 -5.27 6.09 -9.58
CA LEU A 48 -5.33 5.54 -10.94
C LEU A 48 -5.24 6.69 -11.94
N LEU A 49 -4.23 6.66 -12.79
CA LEU A 49 -4.00 7.66 -13.83
C LEU A 49 -4.17 7.04 -15.21
N TRP A 50 -4.83 7.74 -16.11
CA TRP A 50 -4.96 7.36 -17.51
C TRP A 50 -5.01 8.59 -18.40
N HIS A 51 -4.65 8.40 -19.67
CA HIS A 51 -4.75 9.47 -20.65
C HIS A 51 -6.21 9.85 -20.92
N LYS A 52 -6.53 11.15 -21.02
CA LYS A 52 -7.91 11.64 -21.23
C LYS A 52 -8.61 11.01 -22.43
N ARG A 53 -7.88 10.75 -23.53
CA ARG A 53 -8.44 10.10 -24.74
C ARG A 53 -8.94 8.66 -24.49
N ASN A 54 -8.46 8.00 -23.44
CA ASN A 54 -8.83 6.64 -23.08
C ASN A 54 -9.96 6.57 -22.05
N SER A 55 -10.59 7.70 -21.70
CA SER A 55 -11.66 7.73 -20.68
C SER A 55 -12.84 6.84 -21.02
N HIS A 56 -13.13 6.65 -22.30
CA HIS A 56 -14.21 5.80 -22.81
C HIS A 56 -13.74 4.42 -23.25
N ASN A 57 -12.45 4.08 -23.05
CA ASN A 57 -11.97 2.76 -23.38
C ASN A 57 -12.65 1.74 -22.46
N PRO A 58 -13.36 0.73 -23.00
CA PRO A 58 -14.12 -0.21 -22.19
C PRO A 58 -13.25 -0.99 -21.20
N LYS A 59 -11.97 -1.22 -21.51
CA LYS A 59 -11.02 -1.86 -20.58
C LYS A 59 -10.69 -0.99 -19.38
N ILE A 60 -10.52 0.32 -19.58
CA ILE A 60 -10.24 1.27 -18.49
C ILE A 60 -11.48 1.42 -17.60
N VAL A 61 -12.66 1.54 -18.21
CA VAL A 61 -13.93 1.60 -17.46
C VAL A 61 -14.12 0.32 -16.64
N TRP A 62 -13.98 -0.85 -17.28
CA TRP A 62 -14.07 -2.15 -16.59
C TRP A 62 -13.07 -2.27 -15.44
N LEU A 63 -11.81 -1.91 -15.66
CA LEU A 63 -10.77 -2.00 -14.62
C LEU A 63 -11.10 -1.11 -13.42
N ARG A 64 -11.55 0.13 -13.67
CA ARG A 64 -11.93 1.06 -12.61
C ARG A 64 -13.08 0.53 -11.76
N GLU A 65 -14.14 0.02 -12.39
CA GLU A 65 -15.28 -0.54 -11.66
C GLU A 65 -14.90 -1.85 -10.95
N THR A 66 -14.03 -2.68 -11.54
CA THR A 66 -13.52 -3.90 -10.90
C THR A 66 -12.75 -3.57 -9.63
N ILE A 67 -11.83 -2.59 -9.68
CA ILE A 67 -11.06 -2.16 -8.50
C ILE A 67 -12.01 -1.61 -7.43
N LYS A 68 -12.96 -0.74 -7.79
CA LYS A 68 -13.96 -0.23 -6.82
C LYS A 68 -14.73 -1.35 -6.14
N ASN A 69 -15.21 -2.33 -6.90
CA ASN A 69 -15.97 -3.46 -6.35
C ASN A 69 -15.12 -4.33 -5.41
N LEU A 70 -13.85 -4.57 -5.74
CA LEU A 70 -12.91 -5.30 -4.88
C LEU A 70 -12.72 -4.62 -3.52
N TYR A 71 -12.58 -3.29 -3.51
CA TYR A 71 -12.43 -2.54 -2.26
C TYR A 71 -13.76 -2.35 -1.51
N ALA A 72 -14.89 -2.28 -2.21
CA ALA A 72 -16.21 -2.23 -1.59
C ALA A 72 -16.57 -3.54 -0.88
N SER A 73 -16.07 -4.70 -1.34
CA SER A 73 -16.29 -5.98 -0.65
C SER A 73 -15.33 -6.24 0.51
N MET A 74 -14.26 -5.44 0.64
CA MET A 74 -13.29 -5.51 1.74
C MET A 74 -13.56 -4.49 2.86
N ALA A 75 -14.52 -3.58 2.66
CA ALA A 75 -15.01 -2.62 3.63
C ALA A 75 -16.21 -3.18 4.39
#